data_AF-A0A7X7IRP6-F1
#
_entry.id   AF-A0A7X7IRP6-F1
#
_cell.length_a   1.000
_cell.length_b   1.000
_cell.length_c   1.000
_cell.angle_alpha   90.00
_cell.angle_beta   90.00
_cell.angle_gamma   90.00
#
_symmetry.space_group_name_H-M   'P 1'
#
loop_
_entity.id
_entity.type
_entity.pdbx_description
1 polymer ?
#
loop_
_entity_poly.entity_id
_entity_poly.type
_entity_poly.pdbx_seq_one_letter_code
_entity_poly.pdbx_strand_id
1 'polypeptide(L)'
;MSETLCQVAAFTNVAEAEAARCRLESEGISARLDNATVVLWFWTWSQATGGVKLLVAADQVDDARRILAEGDSLPRGAKWTCAECGTEAPGEWEVCWQCGRPRDTADDAEERSPSESLSPENASPGMLETSAAADAPDAARDETPLGRFLGGIELIGVLLGVIVGLGFYLATGSLLVAMLCVLAWLFAAAASVSWARRAREGDTVAEEDAADEGQLSASETDRHGAAEPVLSAAEQSRERRRSAGSYFTRRAWRTAVLSLFLFAPLGFCAIALLVRINPNRMCLGRADRLRYY
;
A
#
# COMPACT_ATOMS: atom_id res chain seq x y z
N MET A 1 -23.50 -22.03 -16.28
CA MET A 1 -23.03 -21.47 -17.56
C MET A 1 -21.91 -20.50 -17.22
N SER A 2 -20.76 -20.60 -17.87
CA SER A 2 -19.63 -19.70 -17.57
C SER A 2 -19.91 -18.34 -18.21
N GLU A 3 -20.08 -17.31 -17.38
CA GLU A 3 -20.22 -15.94 -17.87
C GLU A 3 -18.95 -15.53 -18.61
N THR A 4 -19.10 -15.06 -19.85
CA THR A 4 -17.99 -14.50 -20.61
C THR A 4 -17.78 -13.07 -20.15
N LEU A 5 -16.63 -12.83 -19.51
CA LEU A 5 -16.22 -11.50 -19.06
C LEU A 5 -15.48 -10.76 -20.17
N CYS A 6 -15.88 -9.53 -20.42
CA CYS A 6 -15.30 -8.66 -21.44
C CYS A 6 -14.71 -7.41 -20.79
N GLN A 7 -13.57 -6.94 -21.31
CA GLN A 7 -12.90 -5.74 -20.82
C GLN A 7 -13.61 -4.48 -21.32
N VAL A 8 -13.93 -3.57 -20.40
CA VAL A 8 -14.60 -2.29 -20.67
C VAL A 8 -13.59 -1.14 -20.68
N ALA A 9 -12.69 -1.12 -19.69
CA ALA A 9 -11.71 -0.06 -19.48
C ALA A 9 -10.40 -0.62 -18.89
N ALA A 10 -9.35 0.20 -18.92
CA ALA A 10 -8.07 -0.07 -18.26
C ALA A 10 -7.56 1.18 -17.55
N PHE A 11 -7.04 0.99 -16.33
CA PHE A 11 -6.58 2.07 -15.45
C PHE A 11 -5.12 1.84 -15.05
N THR A 12 -4.37 2.91 -14.85
CA THR A 12 -2.98 2.84 -14.37
C THR A 12 -2.90 2.75 -12.85
N ASN A 13 -3.98 3.13 -12.15
CA ASN A 13 -4.09 3.14 -10.70
C ASN A 13 -5.25 2.23 -10.24
N VAL A 14 -5.02 1.49 -9.16
CA VAL A 14 -6.03 0.64 -8.53
C VAL A 14 -7.19 1.48 -7.97
N ALA A 15 -6.90 2.67 -7.41
CA ALA A 15 -7.92 3.53 -6.82
C ALA A 15 -8.95 4.01 -7.87
N GLU A 16 -8.48 4.43 -9.05
CA GLU A 16 -9.35 4.82 -10.17
C GLU A 16 -10.20 3.64 -10.66
N ALA A 17 -9.60 2.45 -10.75
CA ALA A 17 -10.31 1.25 -11.17
C ALA A 17 -11.41 0.83 -10.18
N GLU A 18 -11.14 0.93 -8.87
CA GLU A 18 -12.14 0.69 -7.82
C GLU A 18 -13.26 1.73 -7.86
N ALA A 19 -12.95 3.02 -8.05
CA ALA A 19 -13.97 4.05 -8.21
C ALA A 19 -14.88 3.77 -9.42
N ALA A 20 -14.30 3.37 -10.54
CA ALA A 20 -15.07 2.95 -11.72
C ALA A 20 -15.90 1.68 -11.47
N ARG A 21 -15.38 0.71 -10.70
CA ARG A 21 -16.14 -0.49 -10.29
C ARG A 21 -17.35 -0.11 -9.43
N CYS A 22 -17.15 0.70 -8.39
CA CYS A 22 -18.22 1.15 -7.50
C CYS A 22 -19.33 1.87 -8.28
N ARG A 23 -18.96 2.69 -9.27
CA ARG A 23 -19.93 3.38 -10.15
C ARG A 23 -20.74 2.41 -11.00
N LEU A 24 -20.14 1.36 -11.55
CA LEU A 24 -20.88 0.34 -12.29
C LEU A 24 -21.79 -0.47 -11.36
N GLU A 25 -21.29 -0.83 -10.18
CA GLU A 25 -22.04 -1.58 -9.18
C GLU A 25 -23.25 -0.80 -8.65
N SER A 26 -23.14 0.53 -8.49
CA SER A 26 -24.28 1.38 -8.10
C SER A 26 -25.40 1.43 -9.14
N GLU A 27 -25.07 1.21 -10.42
CA GLU A 27 -26.03 1.09 -11.53
C GLU A 27 -26.52 -0.36 -11.73
N GLY A 28 -26.14 -1.28 -10.84
CA GLY A 28 -26.54 -2.69 -10.91
C GLY A 28 -25.74 -3.53 -11.91
N ILE A 29 -24.60 -3.03 -12.42
CA ILE A 29 -23.70 -3.77 -13.31
C ILE A 29 -22.60 -4.43 -12.48
N SER A 30 -22.60 -5.77 -12.43
CA SER A 30 -21.56 -6.52 -11.74
C SER A 30 -20.24 -6.41 -12.49
N ALA A 31 -19.22 -5.85 -11.83
CA ALA A 31 -17.92 -5.61 -12.43
C ALA A 31 -16.80 -6.29 -11.63
N ARG A 32 -15.72 -6.66 -12.32
CA ARG A 32 -14.55 -7.31 -11.72
C ARG A 32 -13.28 -6.63 -12.17
N LEU A 33 -12.32 -6.49 -11.25
CA LEU A 33 -10.98 -6.03 -11.58
C LEU A 33 -10.05 -7.21 -11.86
N ASP A 34 -9.32 -7.14 -12.96
CA ASP A 34 -8.20 -8.01 -13.29
C ASP A 34 -6.88 -7.23 -13.17
N ASN A 35 -5.81 -7.92 -12.80
CA ASN A 35 -4.48 -7.36 -12.48
C ASN A 35 -4.38 -6.36 -11.31
N ALA A 36 -5.45 -6.08 -10.55
CA ALA A 36 -5.41 -5.13 -9.43
C ALA A 36 -4.27 -5.44 -8.43
N THR A 37 -4.14 -6.69 -8.01
CA THR A 37 -3.08 -7.13 -7.08
C THR A 37 -1.69 -6.98 -7.68
N VAL A 38 -1.50 -7.33 -8.96
CA VAL A 38 -0.18 -7.24 -9.61
C VAL A 38 0.28 -5.79 -9.69
N VAL A 39 -0.60 -4.89 -10.11
CA VAL A 39 -0.30 -3.45 -10.20
C VAL A 39 -0.08 -2.84 -8.81
N LEU A 40 -0.83 -3.28 -7.79
CA LEU A 40 -0.66 -2.80 -6.42
C LEU A 40 0.73 -3.11 -5.85
N TRP A 41 1.25 -4.33 -6.08
CA TRP A 41 2.57 -4.73 -5.57
C TRP A 41 3.72 -4.29 -6.47
N PHE A 42 3.51 -4.24 -7.78
CA PHE A 42 4.53 -4.00 -8.79
C PHE A 42 4.09 -2.88 -9.74
N TRP A 43 4.00 -1.66 -9.21
CA TRP A 43 3.53 -0.48 -9.96
C TRP A 43 4.28 -0.27 -11.29
N THR A 44 5.58 -0.58 -11.34
CA THR A 44 6.41 -0.49 -12.56
C THR A 44 5.97 -1.44 -13.67
N TRP A 45 5.27 -2.52 -13.34
CA TRP A 45 4.76 -3.49 -14.31
C TRP A 45 3.39 -3.11 -14.89
N SER A 46 2.75 -2.05 -14.37
CA SER A 46 1.45 -1.59 -14.87
C SER A 46 1.45 -1.36 -16.38
N GLN A 47 2.52 -0.80 -16.95
CA GLN A 47 2.59 -0.56 -18.39
C GLN A 47 2.73 -1.87 -19.19
N ALA A 48 3.42 -2.87 -18.64
CA ALA A 48 3.63 -4.16 -19.30
C ALA A 48 2.37 -5.03 -19.26
N THR A 49 1.56 -4.95 -18.19
CA THR A 49 0.31 -5.72 -18.06
C THR A 49 -0.91 -5.03 -18.68
N GLY A 50 -0.75 -3.80 -19.15
CA GLY A 50 -1.85 -2.96 -19.66
C GLY A 50 -2.74 -2.40 -18.55
N GLY A 51 -2.20 -2.24 -17.34
CA GLY A 51 -2.90 -1.68 -16.18
C GLY A 51 -3.84 -2.65 -15.48
N VAL A 52 -4.69 -2.09 -14.62
CA VAL A 52 -5.82 -2.76 -13.97
C VAL A 52 -6.98 -2.76 -14.95
N LYS A 53 -7.50 -3.93 -15.30
CA LYS A 53 -8.57 -4.07 -16.30
C LYS A 53 -9.91 -4.21 -15.60
N LEU A 54 -10.89 -3.42 -16.02
CA LEU A 54 -12.27 -3.50 -15.54
C LEU A 54 -13.07 -4.40 -16.49
N LEU A 55 -13.58 -5.51 -15.98
CA LEU A 55 -14.29 -6.54 -16.72
C LEU A 55 -15.76 -6.58 -16.30
N VAL A 56 -16.67 -6.76 -17.26
CA VAL A 56 -18.12 -6.95 -17.04
C VAL A 56 -18.65 -8.11 -17.88
N ALA A 57 -19.87 -8.55 -17.64
CA ALA A 57 -20.53 -9.56 -18.49
C ALA A 57 -20.69 -9.04 -19.93
N ALA A 58 -20.52 -9.93 -20.92
CA ALA A 58 -20.49 -9.55 -22.34
C ALA A 58 -21.74 -8.80 -22.83
N ASP A 59 -22.90 -9.07 -22.24
CA ASP A 59 -24.20 -8.43 -22.51
C ASP A 59 -24.35 -7.03 -21.90
N GLN A 60 -23.50 -6.65 -20.94
CA GLN A 60 -23.54 -5.36 -20.24
C GLN A 60 -22.44 -4.38 -20.68
N VAL A 61 -21.63 -4.76 -21.68
CA VAL A 61 -20.44 -3.98 -22.09
C VAL A 61 -20.81 -2.57 -22.57
N ASP A 62 -21.87 -2.43 -23.37
CA ASP A 62 -22.23 -1.13 -23.95
C ASP A 62 -22.82 -0.17 -22.91
N ASP A 63 -23.64 -0.68 -21.98
CA ASP A 63 -24.14 0.09 -20.85
C ASP A 63 -23.02 0.53 -19.91
N ALA A 64 -22.09 -0.37 -19.59
CA ALA A 64 -20.94 -0.04 -18.77
C ALA A 64 -20.08 1.06 -19.41
N ARG A 65 -19.83 1.01 -20.73
CA ARG A 65 -19.10 2.07 -21.43
C ARG A 65 -19.83 3.40 -21.38
N ARG A 66 -21.15 3.39 -21.57
CA ARG A 66 -22.00 4.59 -21.50
C ARG A 66 -21.91 5.25 -20.12
N ILE A 67 -22.06 4.48 -19.05
CA ILE A 67 -22.01 4.98 -17.65
C ILE A 67 -20.62 5.56 -17.33
N LEU A 68 -19.54 4.91 -17.78
CA LEU A 68 -18.18 5.39 -17.55
C LEU A 68 -17.90 6.69 -18.33
N ALA A 69 -18.36 6.78 -19.59
CA ALA A 69 -18.18 7.98 -20.42
C ALA A 69 -18.92 9.21 -19.85
N GLU A 70 -20.10 9.00 -19.28
CA GLU A 70 -20.87 10.06 -18.60
C GLU A 70 -20.10 10.59 -17.37
N GLY A 71 -19.32 9.73 -16.70
CA GLY A 71 -18.54 10.11 -15.53
C GLY A 71 -17.36 11.01 -15.79
N ASP A 72 -16.65 10.74 -16.88
CA ASP A 72 -15.51 11.57 -17.30
C ASP A 72 -15.95 12.95 -17.81
N SER A 73 -17.23 13.09 -18.17
CA SER A 73 -17.79 14.33 -18.72
C SER A 73 -18.24 15.33 -17.65
N LEU A 74 -18.34 14.93 -16.38
CA LEU A 74 -18.58 15.87 -15.30
C LEU A 74 -17.38 16.83 -15.25
N PRO A 75 -17.59 18.14 -15.47
CA PRO A 75 -16.49 19.09 -15.47
C PRO A 75 -15.82 18.98 -14.10
N ARG A 76 -14.56 18.52 -14.07
CA ARG A 76 -13.72 18.66 -12.88
C ARG A 76 -13.83 20.12 -12.50
N GLY A 77 -14.41 20.39 -11.33
CA GLY A 77 -14.96 21.71 -11.01
C GLY A 77 -14.01 22.82 -11.45
N ALA A 78 -14.56 23.90 -12.00
CA ALA A 78 -13.76 25.05 -12.39
C ALA A 78 -12.87 25.45 -11.22
N LYS A 79 -11.58 25.62 -11.50
CA LYS A 79 -10.62 26.05 -10.48
C LYS A 79 -11.09 27.39 -9.91
N TRP A 80 -10.94 27.56 -8.61
CA TRP A 80 -11.32 28.79 -7.92
C TRP A 80 -10.10 29.38 -7.23
N THR A 81 -10.11 30.69 -7.03
CA THR A 81 -9.03 31.40 -6.35
C THR A 81 -9.50 31.80 -4.97
N CYS A 82 -8.75 31.46 -3.92
CA CYS A 82 -9.12 31.84 -2.57
C CYS A 82 -9.09 33.37 -2.39
N ALA A 83 -10.21 33.95 -1.96
CA ALA A 83 -10.33 35.40 -1.76
C ALA A 83 -9.41 35.95 -0.65
N GLU A 84 -8.95 35.12 0.28
CA GLU A 84 -8.10 35.55 1.40
C GLU A 84 -6.60 35.48 1.06
N CYS A 85 -6.11 34.34 0.56
CA CYS A 85 -4.69 34.13 0.31
C CYS A 85 -4.29 34.20 -1.18
N GLY A 86 -5.25 34.31 -2.10
CA GLY A 86 -5.02 34.40 -3.54
C GLY A 86 -4.54 33.11 -4.21
N THR A 87 -4.56 31.97 -3.50
CA THR A 87 -4.09 30.69 -4.04
C THR A 87 -5.17 30.02 -4.89
N GLU A 88 -4.79 29.50 -6.05
CA GLU A 88 -5.66 28.69 -6.93
C GLU A 88 -5.88 27.30 -6.31
N ALA A 89 -7.14 26.93 -6.12
CA ALA A 89 -7.59 25.64 -5.61
C ALA A 89 -8.34 24.87 -6.70
N PRO A 90 -8.23 23.53 -6.73
CA PRO A 90 -9.04 22.70 -7.62
C PRO A 90 -10.54 22.90 -7.33
N GLY A 91 -11.39 22.91 -8.35
CA GLY A 91 -12.83 23.12 -8.14
C GLY A 91 -13.57 22.00 -7.40
N GLU A 92 -12.92 20.86 -7.22
CA GLU A 92 -13.39 19.74 -6.40
C GLU A 92 -13.19 19.99 -4.89
N TRP A 93 -12.48 21.05 -4.49
CA TRP A 93 -12.19 21.34 -3.09
C TRP A 93 -13.11 22.46 -2.58
N GLU A 94 -13.80 22.19 -1.48
CA GLU A 94 -14.65 23.17 -0.79
C GLU A 94 -13.86 24.13 0.11
N VAL A 95 -12.58 23.82 0.38
CA VAL A 95 -11.74 24.55 1.32
C VAL A 95 -10.37 24.82 0.71
N CYS A 96 -9.84 26.03 0.92
CA CYS A 96 -8.50 26.39 0.47
C CYS A 96 -7.44 25.55 1.19
N TRP A 97 -6.63 24.83 0.43
CA TRP A 97 -5.56 23.97 0.96
C TRP A 97 -4.45 24.74 1.70
N GLN A 98 -4.30 26.03 1.43
CA GLN A 98 -3.25 26.87 2.02
C GLN A 98 -3.69 27.56 3.32
N CYS A 99 -4.92 28.08 3.40
CA CYS A 99 -5.38 28.86 4.56
C CYS A 99 -6.56 28.23 5.32
N GLY A 100 -7.19 27.18 4.80
CA GLY A 100 -8.33 26.51 5.44
C GLY A 100 -9.66 27.27 5.32
N ARG A 101 -9.73 28.39 4.60
CA ARG A 101 -10.98 29.13 4.39
C ARG A 101 -11.89 28.39 3.40
N PRO A 102 -13.20 28.25 3.68
CA PRO A 102 -14.15 27.68 2.71
C PRO A 102 -14.24 28.53 1.44
N ARG A 103 -14.63 27.89 0.34
CA ARG A 103 -14.93 28.54 -0.94
C ARG A 103 -16.10 29.49 -0.76
N ASP A 104 -15.93 30.74 -1.22
CA ASP A 104 -17.02 31.71 -1.28
C ASP A 104 -17.98 31.28 -2.39
N THR A 105 -19.03 30.53 -2.03
CA THR A 105 -20.07 30.04 -2.95
C THR A 105 -20.91 31.16 -3.57
N ALA A 106 -20.74 32.40 -3.11
CA ALA A 106 -21.46 33.56 -3.60
C ALA A 106 -21.11 33.89 -5.07
N ASP A 107 -19.86 33.67 -5.49
CA ASP A 107 -19.43 34.01 -6.85
C ASP A 107 -19.91 32.98 -7.89
N ASP A 108 -20.14 31.73 -7.49
CA ASP A 108 -20.60 30.66 -8.40
C ASP A 108 -22.11 30.72 -8.69
N ALA A 109 -22.86 31.45 -7.87
CA ALA A 109 -24.31 31.57 -8.03
C ALA A 109 -24.70 32.52 -9.19
N GLU A 110 -23.83 33.45 -9.57
CA GLU A 110 -24.15 34.49 -10.56
C GLU A 110 -23.95 34.04 -12.02
N GLU A 111 -23.19 32.96 -12.27
CA GLU A 111 -23.00 32.41 -13.63
C GLU A 111 -24.02 31.33 -14.03
N ARG A 112 -24.93 30.93 -13.14
CA ARG A 112 -26.10 30.12 -13.52
C ARG A 112 -27.09 31.02 -14.27
N SER A 113 -26.89 31.12 -15.59
CA SER A 113 -27.76 31.83 -16.53
C SER A 113 -29.25 31.65 -16.16
N PRO A 114 -30.02 32.75 -15.97
CA PRO A 114 -31.45 32.74 -15.62
C PRO A 114 -32.42 32.19 -16.69
N SER A 115 -32.05 31.19 -17.49
CA SER A 115 -32.85 30.74 -18.64
C SER A 115 -33.82 29.58 -18.35
N GLU A 116 -33.98 29.12 -17.11
CA GLU A 116 -34.96 28.08 -16.77
C GLU A 116 -36.04 28.60 -15.82
N SER A 117 -36.88 29.47 -16.37
CA SER A 117 -38.18 29.83 -15.78
C SER A 117 -39.13 28.63 -15.87
N LEU A 118 -39.00 27.67 -14.94
CA LEU A 118 -40.05 26.69 -14.70
C LEU A 118 -41.16 27.34 -13.87
N SER A 119 -42.34 27.43 -14.48
CA SER A 119 -43.59 27.86 -13.86
C SER A 119 -43.90 27.05 -12.59
N PRO A 120 -44.21 27.70 -11.45
CA PRO A 120 -44.63 27.02 -10.24
C PRO A 120 -46.15 26.81 -10.26
N GLU A 121 -46.61 25.70 -10.85
CA GLU A 121 -47.96 25.19 -10.63
C GLU A 121 -47.90 23.69 -10.38
N ASN A 122 -47.60 23.29 -9.14
CA ASN A 122 -48.26 22.18 -8.45
C ASN A 122 -47.61 21.96 -7.07
N ALA A 123 -48.17 22.67 -6.08
CA ALA A 123 -47.96 22.36 -4.68
C ALA A 123 -48.74 21.09 -4.31
N SER A 124 -48.05 20.12 -3.71
CA SER A 124 -48.69 19.03 -2.96
C SER A 124 -47.96 18.88 -1.63
N PRO A 125 -48.61 19.12 -0.48
CA PRO A 125 -48.00 18.98 0.84
C PRO A 125 -48.28 17.59 1.41
N GLY A 126 -47.23 16.85 1.76
CA GLY A 126 -47.36 15.59 2.48
C GLY A 126 -46.04 15.11 3.06
N MET A 127 -45.90 15.28 4.39
CA MET A 127 -45.34 14.37 5.41
C MET A 127 -44.07 13.55 5.09
N LEU A 128 -43.10 13.31 5.97
CA LEU A 128 -42.79 13.63 7.37
C LEU A 128 -41.36 13.04 7.60
N GLU A 129 -40.61 13.68 8.48
CA GLU A 129 -39.58 13.10 9.37
C GLU A 129 -38.40 12.31 8.77
N THR A 130 -37.34 13.06 8.49
CA THR A 130 -35.92 12.69 8.60
C THR A 130 -35.52 12.40 10.06
N SER A 131 -35.05 11.19 10.34
CA SER A 131 -34.17 10.88 11.47
C SER A 131 -32.78 10.51 10.95
N ALA A 132 -31.88 11.49 10.93
CA ALA A 132 -30.47 11.32 10.63
C ALA A 132 -29.74 10.82 11.89
N ALA A 133 -29.42 9.53 11.91
CA ALA A 133 -28.35 9.01 12.76
C ALA A 133 -27.03 9.29 12.05
N ALA A 134 -26.21 10.15 12.64
CA ALA A 134 -24.89 10.49 12.14
C ALA A 134 -23.96 9.28 12.33
N ASP A 135 -23.69 8.57 11.23
CA ASP A 135 -22.55 7.67 11.12
C ASP A 135 -21.28 8.51 11.11
N ALA A 136 -20.48 8.36 12.17
CA ALA A 136 -19.15 8.94 12.24
C ALA A 136 -18.27 8.32 11.14
N PRO A 137 -17.67 9.11 10.24
CA PRO A 137 -16.76 8.56 9.25
C PRO A 137 -15.54 7.98 9.97
N ASP A 138 -15.38 6.66 9.84
CA ASP A 138 -14.19 5.94 10.25
C ASP A 138 -12.96 6.66 9.70
N ALA A 139 -12.13 7.14 10.62
CA ALA A 139 -10.88 7.83 10.34
C ALA A 139 -10.04 6.98 9.37
N ALA A 140 -10.07 7.39 8.10
CA ALA A 140 -9.18 6.95 7.06
C ALA A 140 -7.75 7.10 7.61
N ARG A 141 -7.14 5.96 7.91
CA ARG A 141 -5.75 5.88 8.34
C ARG A 141 -4.90 6.28 7.15
N ASP A 142 -4.51 7.55 7.12
CA ASP A 142 -3.40 8.01 6.31
C ASP A 142 -2.14 7.28 6.76
N GLU A 143 -1.77 6.24 6.02
CA GLU A 143 -0.43 5.67 6.08
C GLU A 143 0.55 6.77 5.70
N THR A 144 1.24 7.33 6.70
CA THR A 144 2.20 8.39 6.48
C THR A 144 3.24 7.96 5.43
N PRO A 145 3.55 8.80 4.43
CA PRO A 145 4.42 8.45 3.31
C PRO A 145 5.84 8.03 3.73
N LEU A 146 6.24 8.34 4.97
CA LEU A 146 7.51 7.93 5.56
C LEU A 146 7.68 6.41 5.67
N GLY A 147 6.59 5.63 5.83
CA GLY A 147 6.67 4.17 5.89
C GLY A 147 7.12 3.52 4.57
N ARG A 148 6.84 4.15 3.42
CA ARG A 148 7.28 3.66 2.10
C ARG A 148 8.74 4.02 1.79
N PHE A 149 9.25 5.14 2.31
CA PHE A 149 10.64 5.55 2.07
C PHE A 149 11.67 4.64 2.76
N LEU A 150 11.35 4.12 3.95
CA LEU A 150 12.28 3.23 4.68
C LEU A 150 12.46 1.86 4.02
N GLY A 151 11.45 1.35 3.30
CA GLY A 151 11.57 0.09 2.55
C GLY A 151 12.53 0.16 1.35
N GLY A 152 12.74 1.36 0.77
CA GLY A 152 13.66 1.55 -0.35
C GLY A 152 15.14 1.47 0.05
N ILE A 153 15.48 1.89 1.27
CA ILE A 153 16.86 1.93 1.76
C ILE A 153 17.43 0.51 1.95
N GLU A 154 16.60 -0.44 2.37
CA GLU A 154 17.02 -1.84 2.53
C GLU A 154 17.37 -2.51 1.18
N LEU A 155 16.61 -2.20 0.12
CA LEU A 155 16.87 -2.73 -1.22
C LEU A 155 18.19 -2.21 -1.80
N ILE A 156 18.47 -0.92 -1.62
CA ILE A 156 19.72 -0.29 -2.07
C ILE A 156 20.92 -0.91 -1.36
N GLY A 157 20.82 -1.17 -0.06
CA GLY A 157 21.87 -1.86 0.70
C GLY A 157 22.18 -3.24 0.12
N VAL A 158 21.16 -4.08 -0.09
CA VAL A 158 21.32 -5.43 -0.65
C VAL A 158 21.93 -5.39 -2.04
N LEU A 159 21.48 -4.48 -2.89
CA LEU A 159 22.00 -4.32 -4.25
C LEU A 159 23.49 -3.93 -4.24
N LEU A 160 23.88 -2.97 -3.39
CA LEU A 160 25.28 -2.57 -3.23
C LEU A 160 26.14 -3.73 -2.73
N GLY A 161 25.65 -4.52 -1.76
CA GLY A 161 26.35 -5.72 -1.29
C GLY A 161 26.61 -6.74 -2.41
N VAL A 162 25.62 -6.96 -3.28
CA VAL A 162 25.76 -7.86 -4.44
C VAL A 162 26.75 -7.31 -5.46
N ILE A 163 26.70 -6.00 -5.77
CA ILE A 163 27.63 -5.37 -6.72
C ILE A 163 29.07 -5.46 -6.21
N VAL A 164 29.32 -5.18 -4.92
CA VAL A 164 30.66 -5.28 -4.32
C VAL A 164 31.15 -6.72 -4.32
N GLY A 165 30.30 -7.69 -3.97
CA GLY A 165 30.63 -9.12 -4.02
C GLY A 165 30.98 -9.60 -5.44
N LEU A 166 30.23 -9.15 -6.45
CA LEU A 166 30.49 -9.46 -7.86
C LEU A 166 31.79 -8.82 -8.36
N GLY A 167 32.07 -7.57 -7.97
CA GLY A 167 33.34 -6.91 -8.29
C GLY A 167 34.54 -7.66 -7.72
N PHE A 168 34.44 -8.13 -6.48
CA PHE A 168 35.49 -8.92 -5.84
C PHE A 168 35.67 -10.30 -6.50
N TYR A 169 34.57 -10.92 -6.92
CA TYR A 169 34.60 -12.16 -7.70
C TYR A 169 35.36 -11.97 -9.02
N LEU A 170 35.02 -10.92 -9.78
CA LEU A 170 35.68 -10.62 -11.05
C LEU A 170 37.17 -10.30 -10.87
N ALA A 171 37.56 -9.65 -9.77
CA ALA A 171 38.95 -9.31 -9.49
C ALA A 171 39.80 -10.52 -9.06
N THR A 172 39.25 -11.43 -8.26
CA THR A 172 40.02 -12.54 -7.64
C THR A 172 39.83 -13.89 -8.33
N GLY A 173 38.78 -14.04 -9.16
CA GLY A 173 38.40 -15.31 -9.77
C GLY A 173 37.95 -16.39 -8.76
N SER A 174 37.86 -16.05 -7.47
CA SER A 174 37.57 -17.01 -6.39
C SER A 174 36.15 -16.86 -5.88
N LEU A 175 35.32 -17.87 -6.15
CA LEU A 175 33.94 -17.95 -5.63
C LEU A 175 33.89 -17.98 -4.10
N LEU A 176 34.89 -18.60 -3.45
CA LEU A 176 34.94 -18.67 -1.99
C LEU A 176 35.13 -17.28 -1.37
N VAL A 177 35.99 -16.45 -1.96
CA VAL A 177 36.25 -15.10 -1.45
C VAL A 177 35.01 -14.22 -1.64
N ALA A 178 34.37 -14.29 -2.81
CA ALA A 178 33.12 -13.57 -3.07
C ALA A 178 32.00 -13.97 -2.09
N MET A 179 31.84 -15.28 -1.84
CA MET A 179 30.85 -15.80 -0.89
C MET A 179 31.13 -15.32 0.55
N LEU A 180 32.39 -15.35 0.99
CA LEU A 180 32.78 -14.85 2.32
C LEU A 180 32.54 -13.35 2.47
N CYS A 181 32.78 -12.55 1.42
CA CYS A 181 32.46 -11.12 1.44
C CYS A 181 30.95 -10.85 1.57
N VAL A 182 30.11 -11.59 0.83
CA VAL A 182 28.65 -11.48 0.95
C VAL A 182 28.16 -11.90 2.34
N LEU A 183 28.70 -13.00 2.88
CA LEU A 183 28.35 -13.46 4.23
C LEU A 183 28.76 -12.47 5.31
N ALA A 184 29.98 -11.90 5.22
CA ALA A 184 30.46 -10.89 6.16
C ALA A 184 29.59 -9.63 6.12
N TRP A 185 29.18 -9.20 4.91
CA TRP A 185 28.29 -8.06 4.74
C TRP A 185 26.89 -8.32 5.33
N LEU A 186 26.31 -9.50 5.09
CA LEU A 186 25.02 -9.89 5.67
C LEU A 186 25.08 -9.94 7.21
N PHE A 187 26.19 -10.42 7.77
CA PHE A 187 26.37 -10.46 9.22
C PHE A 187 26.47 -9.05 9.82
N ALA A 188 27.20 -8.14 9.16
CA ALA A 188 27.26 -6.73 9.56
C ALA A 188 25.89 -6.04 9.49
N ALA A 189 25.10 -6.31 8.45
CA ALA A 189 23.74 -5.79 8.32
C ALA A 189 22.80 -6.36 9.40
N ALA A 190 22.89 -7.65 9.72
CA ALA A 190 22.10 -8.24 10.81
C ALA A 190 22.47 -7.64 12.17
N ALA A 191 23.77 -7.40 12.41
CA ALA A 191 24.27 -6.78 13.63
C ALA A 191 23.78 -5.33 13.78
N SER A 192 23.75 -4.54 12.69
CA SER A 192 23.25 -3.15 12.73
C SER A 192 21.75 -3.09 13.04
N VAL A 193 20.94 -3.98 12.47
CA VAL A 193 19.51 -4.09 12.78
C VAL A 193 19.29 -4.49 14.24
N SER A 194 20.08 -5.44 14.75
CA SER A 194 20.04 -5.85 16.17
C SER A 194 20.38 -4.69 17.11
N TRP A 195 21.43 -3.92 16.78
CA TRP A 195 21.82 -2.75 17.56
C TRP A 195 20.75 -1.65 17.54
N ALA A 196 20.15 -1.38 16.38
CA ALA A 196 19.07 -0.40 16.25
C ALA A 196 17.80 -0.80 17.03
N ARG A 197 17.51 -2.10 17.17
CA ARG A 197 16.41 -2.56 18.04
C ARG A 197 16.72 -2.32 19.52
N ARG A 198 17.95 -2.63 19.95
CA ARG A 198 18.35 -2.48 21.35
C ARG A 198 18.33 -1.02 21.82
N ALA A 199 18.65 -0.07 20.93
CA ALA A 199 18.56 1.36 21.22
C ALA A 199 17.12 1.82 21.54
N ARG A 200 16.10 1.23 20.89
CA ARG A 200 14.68 1.59 21.13
C ARG A 200 14.10 1.00 22.42
N GLU A 201 14.62 -0.14 22.87
CA GLU A 201 14.21 -0.75 24.14
C GLU A 201 14.76 0.03 25.36
N GLY A 202 15.85 0.79 25.19
CA GLY A 202 16.41 1.63 26.25
C GLY A 202 15.56 2.87 26.58
N ASP A 203 14.95 3.49 25.57
CA ASP A 203 14.18 4.73 25.75
C ASP A 203 12.78 4.49 26.35
N THR A 204 12.24 3.28 26.24
CA THR A 204 10.88 2.95 26.71
C THR A 204 10.79 2.71 28.21
N VAL A 205 11.89 2.31 28.86
CA VAL A 205 11.91 2.06 30.32
C VAL A 205 12.03 3.37 31.12
N ALA A 206 12.54 4.44 30.52
CA ALA A 206 12.72 5.72 31.22
C ALA A 206 11.42 6.54 31.39
N GLU A 207 10.35 6.22 30.65
CA GLU A 207 9.09 7.00 30.66
C GLU A 207 7.98 6.34 31.51
N GLU A 208 8.05 5.04 31.78
CA GLU A 208 7.06 4.33 32.62
C GLU A 208 7.24 4.62 34.13
N ASP A 209 8.43 5.01 34.59
CA ASP A 209 8.68 5.36 36.00
C ASP A 209 8.18 6.78 36.39
N ALA A 210 7.73 7.59 35.42
CA ALA A 210 7.27 8.96 35.69
C ALA A 210 5.75 9.12 35.79
N ALA A 211 4.96 8.07 35.53
CA ALA A 211 3.50 8.16 35.42
C ALA A 211 2.71 7.58 36.61
N ASP A 212 3.36 6.95 37.60
CA ASP A 212 2.67 6.17 38.64
C ASP A 212 2.35 6.92 39.96
N GLU A 213 2.57 8.24 40.04
CA GLU A 213 2.26 9.01 41.27
C GLU A 213 0.92 9.80 41.24
N GLY A 214 0.08 9.64 40.21
CA GLY A 214 -1.04 10.57 39.97
C GLY A 214 -2.48 10.10 40.22
N GLN A 215 -2.74 8.81 40.53
CA GLN A 215 -4.10 8.26 40.40
C GLN A 215 -4.65 7.59 41.66
N LEU A 216 -4.75 8.40 42.73
CA LEU A 216 -5.57 8.10 43.91
C LEU A 216 -6.52 9.27 44.17
N SER A 217 -7.71 9.26 43.54
CA SER A 217 -8.98 9.75 44.12
C SER A 217 -10.06 9.98 43.04
N ALA A 218 -11.13 9.19 43.10
CA ALA A 218 -12.53 9.51 42.77
C ALA A 218 -13.24 8.20 42.38
N SER A 219 -13.93 7.56 43.33
CA SER A 219 -15.34 7.84 43.64
C SER A 219 -16.29 7.16 42.64
N GLU A 220 -16.48 5.87 42.87
CA GLU A 220 -17.76 5.17 42.94
C GLU A 220 -19.01 6.05 42.67
N THR A 221 -19.70 5.79 41.56
CA THR A 221 -21.16 5.92 41.51
C THR A 221 -21.76 5.03 40.43
N ASP A 222 -22.89 4.46 40.82
CA ASP A 222 -23.54 3.25 40.34
C ASP A 222 -24.52 3.54 39.19
N ARG A 223 -24.77 2.49 38.38
CA ARG A 223 -25.99 2.17 37.58
C ARG A 223 -26.27 2.75 36.18
N HIS A 224 -26.39 1.74 35.30
CA HIS A 224 -27.47 1.45 34.32
C HIS A 224 -27.30 1.88 32.87
N GLY A 225 -27.06 0.86 32.04
CA GLY A 225 -27.17 0.87 30.58
C GLY A 225 -26.16 -0.13 30.01
N ALA A 226 -26.63 -1.28 29.51
CA ALA A 226 -25.79 -2.28 28.85
C ALA A 226 -25.32 -1.74 27.48
N ALA A 227 -24.41 -0.76 27.51
CA ALA A 227 -23.62 -0.35 26.37
C ALA A 227 -22.39 -1.27 26.32
N GLU A 228 -22.01 -1.70 25.12
CA GLU A 228 -20.75 -2.42 24.92
C GLU A 228 -19.61 -1.64 25.58
N PRO A 229 -18.70 -2.31 26.32
CA PRO A 229 -17.61 -1.62 26.99
C PRO A 229 -16.75 -0.94 25.93
N VAL A 230 -16.89 0.38 25.82
CA VAL A 230 -15.95 1.22 25.07
C VAL A 230 -14.61 1.04 25.77
N LEU A 231 -13.77 0.21 25.17
CA LEU A 231 -12.41 -0.04 25.65
C LEU A 231 -11.75 1.32 25.88
N SER A 232 -11.16 1.48 27.06
CA SER A 232 -10.46 2.71 27.41
C SER A 232 -9.42 3.04 26.33
N ALA A 233 -9.15 4.32 26.08
CA ALA A 233 -8.14 4.73 25.10
C ALA A 233 -6.77 4.06 25.33
N ALA A 234 -6.47 3.72 26.59
CA ALA A 234 -5.28 2.96 26.99
C ALA A 234 -5.32 1.49 26.53
N GLU A 235 -6.48 0.82 26.62
CA GLU A 235 -6.65 -0.54 26.10
C GLU A 235 -6.70 -0.59 24.57
N GLN A 236 -7.35 0.38 23.92
CA GLN A 236 -7.28 0.51 22.46
C GLN A 236 -5.85 0.72 21.95
N SER A 237 -5.02 1.45 22.71
CA SER A 237 -3.59 1.60 22.46
C SER A 237 -2.83 0.27 22.61
N ARG A 238 -3.08 -0.49 23.69
CA ARG A 238 -2.45 -1.81 23.92
C ARG A 238 -2.84 -2.84 22.87
N GLU A 239 -4.11 -2.87 22.46
CA GLU A 239 -4.61 -3.78 21.43
C GLU A 239 -4.01 -3.43 20.06
N ARG A 240 -3.88 -2.14 19.72
CA ARG A 240 -3.17 -1.68 18.50
C ARG A 240 -1.69 -2.08 18.48
N ARG A 241 -1.00 -2.07 19.63
CA ARG A 241 0.41 -2.54 19.72
C ARG A 241 0.52 -4.05 19.50
N ARG A 242 -0.43 -4.84 20.01
CA ARG A 242 -0.46 -6.31 19.78
C ARG A 242 -0.73 -6.66 18.31
N SER A 243 -1.63 -5.96 17.63
CA SER A 243 -1.92 -6.23 16.22
C SER A 243 -0.76 -5.87 15.28
N ALA A 244 0.00 -4.81 15.58
CA ALA A 244 1.11 -4.36 14.75
C ALA A 244 2.28 -5.37 14.67
N GLY A 245 2.58 -6.08 15.78
CA GLY A 245 3.65 -7.09 15.82
C GLY A 245 3.42 -8.30 14.90
N SER A 246 2.16 -8.66 14.66
CA SER A 246 1.79 -9.80 13.82
C SER A 246 1.95 -9.52 12.31
N TYR A 247 1.87 -8.25 11.91
CA TYR A 247 1.99 -7.84 10.50
C TYR A 247 3.45 -7.82 10.03
N PHE A 248 4.37 -7.31 10.87
CA PHE A 248 5.80 -7.28 10.55
C PHE A 248 6.43 -8.67 10.45
N THR A 249 6.02 -9.60 11.31
CA THR A 249 6.52 -10.98 11.30
C THR A 249 6.08 -11.74 10.04
N ARG A 250 4.84 -11.56 9.57
CA ARG A 250 4.39 -12.13 8.28
C ARG A 250 5.11 -11.52 7.09
N ARG A 251 5.42 -10.22 7.12
CA ARG A 251 6.15 -9.54 6.03
C ARG A 251 7.60 -10.01 5.94
N ALA A 252 8.29 -10.13 7.08
CA ALA A 252 9.67 -10.61 7.16
C ALA A 252 9.81 -12.09 6.74
N TRP A 253 8.84 -12.94 7.11
CA TRP A 253 8.85 -14.34 6.69
C TRP A 253 8.62 -14.48 5.17
N ARG A 254 7.74 -13.67 4.59
CA ARG A 254 7.49 -13.67 3.13
C ARG A 254 8.69 -13.20 2.32
N THR A 255 9.40 -12.17 2.76
CA THR A 255 10.65 -11.74 2.09
C THR A 255 11.77 -12.78 2.23
N ALA A 256 11.90 -13.45 3.38
CA ALA A 256 12.84 -14.54 3.55
C ALA A 256 12.55 -15.72 2.60
N VAL A 257 11.29 -16.15 2.49
CA VAL A 257 10.89 -17.23 1.57
C VAL A 257 11.12 -16.85 0.10
N LEU A 258 10.78 -15.62 -0.31
CA LEU A 258 11.01 -15.15 -1.68
C LEU A 258 12.50 -15.07 -2.01
N SER A 259 13.33 -14.63 -1.06
CA SER A 259 14.79 -14.62 -1.26
C SER A 259 15.34 -16.04 -1.44
N LEU A 260 14.83 -17.03 -0.71
CA LEU A 260 15.24 -18.42 -0.87
C LEU A 260 14.95 -18.96 -2.29
N PHE A 261 13.78 -18.61 -2.85
CA PHE A 261 13.37 -19.05 -4.20
C PHE A 261 14.09 -18.30 -5.33
N LEU A 262 14.35 -17.00 -5.17
CA LEU A 262 15.05 -16.20 -6.18
C LEU A 262 16.55 -16.53 -6.27
N PHE A 263 17.17 -16.94 -5.16
CA PHE A 263 18.60 -17.27 -5.13
C PHE A 263 18.91 -18.76 -5.37
N ALA A 264 17.93 -19.67 -5.23
CA ALA A 264 18.09 -21.09 -5.59
C ALA A 264 18.55 -21.36 -7.05
N PRO A 265 18.00 -20.71 -8.09
CA PRO A 265 18.46 -20.92 -9.47
C PRO A 265 19.87 -20.38 -9.70
N LEU A 266 20.29 -19.31 -9.01
CA LEU A 266 21.67 -18.81 -9.08
C LEU A 266 22.66 -19.80 -8.48
N GLY A 267 22.29 -20.47 -7.38
CA GLY A 267 23.07 -21.58 -6.82
C GLY A 267 23.21 -22.75 -7.79
N PHE A 268 22.12 -23.14 -8.46
CA PHE A 268 22.14 -24.20 -9.48
C PHE A 268 22.96 -23.82 -10.72
N CYS A 269 22.85 -22.59 -11.21
CA CYS A 269 23.65 -22.09 -12.33
C CYS A 269 25.15 -22.05 -11.98
N ALA A 270 25.51 -21.67 -10.74
CA ALA A 270 26.90 -21.70 -10.29
C ALA A 270 27.46 -23.13 -10.23
N ILE A 271 26.68 -24.10 -9.74
CA ILE A 271 27.07 -25.52 -9.73
C ILE A 271 27.19 -26.07 -11.17
N ALA A 272 26.25 -25.76 -12.05
CA ALA A 272 26.29 -26.18 -13.44
C ALA A 272 27.49 -25.59 -14.21
N LEU A 273 27.84 -24.33 -13.94
CA LEU A 273 29.03 -23.69 -14.50
C LEU A 273 30.31 -24.31 -13.94
N LEU A 274 30.36 -24.65 -12.65
CA LEU A 274 31.51 -25.36 -12.05
C LEU A 274 31.71 -26.75 -12.66
N VAL A 275 30.63 -27.50 -12.93
CA VAL A 275 30.70 -28.81 -13.60
C VAL A 275 31.18 -28.66 -15.06
N ARG A 276 30.76 -27.60 -15.76
CA ARG A 276 31.12 -27.36 -17.17
C ARG A 276 32.55 -26.85 -17.35
N ILE A 277 33.06 -26.06 -16.41
CA ILE A 277 34.41 -25.47 -16.50
C ILE A 277 35.51 -26.49 -16.20
N ASN A 278 35.22 -27.61 -15.51
CA ASN A 278 36.28 -28.56 -15.14
C ASN A 278 35.87 -30.05 -15.03
N PRO A 279 35.30 -30.67 -16.09
CA PRO A 279 34.91 -32.08 -16.04
C PRO A 279 36.10 -33.03 -15.82
N ASN A 280 37.30 -32.66 -16.29
CA ASN A 280 38.47 -33.52 -16.28
C ASN A 280 39.26 -33.53 -14.95
N ARG A 281 39.01 -32.58 -14.03
CA ARG A 281 39.70 -32.54 -12.73
C ARG A 281 38.98 -33.28 -11.60
N MET A 282 37.71 -33.66 -11.76
CA MET A 282 37.01 -34.44 -10.73
C MET A 282 37.17 -35.97 -10.89
N CYS A 283 37.68 -36.46 -12.02
CA CYS A 283 37.83 -37.90 -12.28
C CYS A 283 39.24 -38.48 -12.03
N LEU A 284 40.23 -37.68 -11.62
CA LEU A 284 41.64 -38.14 -11.46
C LEU A 284 42.14 -38.05 -10.02
N GLY A 285 41.38 -38.64 -9.10
CA GLY A 285 41.71 -38.68 -7.67
C GLY A 285 41.74 -40.09 -7.07
N ARG A 286 42.04 -41.15 -7.84
CA ARG A 286 42.30 -42.51 -7.30
C ARG A 286 42.81 -43.46 -8.41
N ALA A 287 44.12 -43.47 -8.67
CA ALA A 287 44.72 -44.61 -9.38
C ALA A 287 46.23 -44.77 -9.12
N ASP A 288 47.03 -43.70 -9.02
CA ASP A 288 48.49 -43.84 -9.13
C ASP A 288 49.30 -43.90 -7.82
N ARG A 289 48.79 -44.54 -6.76
CA ARG A 289 49.58 -44.78 -5.51
C ARG A 289 49.67 -46.23 -5.05
N LEU A 290 49.72 -47.19 -5.98
CA LEU A 290 50.03 -48.60 -5.67
C LEU A 290 51.07 -49.21 -6.64
N ARG A 291 52.17 -48.49 -6.90
CA ARG A 291 53.38 -49.09 -7.50
C ARG A 291 54.62 -48.72 -6.68
N TYR A 292 54.70 -49.22 -5.46
CA TYR A 292 55.96 -49.43 -4.72
C TYR A 292 55.69 -50.49 -3.66
N TYR A 293 55.57 -51.76 -4.08
CA TYR A 293 55.90 -52.98 -3.36
C TYR A 293 56.07 -54.09 -4.39
#